data_AF-A0A3S4HWS6-F1
#
_entry.id   AF-A0A3S4HWS6-F1
#
_cell.length_a   1.000
_cell.length_b   1.000
_cell.length_c   1.000
_cell.angle_alpha   90.00
_cell.angle_beta   90.00
_cell.angle_gamma   90.00
#
_symmetry.space_group_name_H-M   'P 1'
#
loop_
_entity.id
_entity.type
_entity.pdbx_description
1 polymer ?
#
loop_
_entity_poly.entity_id
_entity_poly.type
_entity_poly.pdbx_seq_one_letter_code
_entity_poly.pdbx_strand_id
1 'polypeptide(L)' 'MNPYKEEIIHAHAAIENWLSKGVGSLEALIARFAADFTMITPGGVCLDYPALGRFFPGAARVSPGSGYRG' A
#
# COMPACT_ATOMS: atom_id res chain seq x y z
N MET A 1 -9.32 -15.20 17.95
CA MET A 1 -8.46 -14.10 17.49
C MET A 1 -9.26 -12.81 17.50
N ASN A 2 -8.63 -11.64 17.48
CA ASN A 2 -9.32 -10.35 17.34
C ASN A 2 -9.35 -9.97 15.84
N PRO A 3 -10.53 -9.86 15.20
CA PRO A 3 -10.64 -9.59 13.77
C PRO A 3 -10.00 -8.25 13.36
N TYR A 4 -9.97 -7.26 14.26
CA TYR A 4 -9.31 -5.98 14.02
C TYR A 4 -7.78 -6.14 13.92
N LYS A 5 -7.19 -7.04 14.70
CA LYS A 5 -5.75 -7.31 14.64
C LYS A 5 -5.38 -8.09 13.38
N GLU A 6 -6.22 -9.04 12.97
CA GLU A 6 -6.01 -9.80 11.74
C GLU A 6 -6.06 -8.89 10.51
N GLU A 7 -7.02 -7.97 10.44
CA GLU A 7 -7.12 -7.05 9.31
C GLU A 7 -5.89 -6.13 9.20
N ILE A 8 -5.38 -5.63 10.34
CA ILE A 8 -4.14 -4.82 10.34
C ILE A 8 -2.99 -5.63 9.73
N ILE A 9 -2.80 -6.88 10.13
CA ILE A 9 -1.73 -7.74 9.61
C ILE A 9 -1.91 -8.00 8.12
N HIS A 10 -3.13 -8.36 7.69
CA HIS A 10 -3.42 -8.64 6.28
C HIS A 10 -3.25 -7.42 5.38
N ALA A 11 -3.68 -6.24 5.82
CA ALA A 11 -3.48 -5.00 5.08
C ALA A 11 -2.00 -4.69 4.90
N HIS A 12 -1.18 -4.81 5.96
CA HIS A 12 0.27 -4.61 5.86
C HIS A 12 0.93 -5.63 4.93
N ALA A 13 0.55 -6.90 5.00
CA ALA A 13 1.08 -7.92 4.09
C ALA A 13 0.71 -7.64 2.62
N ALA A 14 -0.51 -7.15 2.35
CA ALA A 14 -0.94 -6.76 1.00
C ALA A 14 -0.14 -5.55 0.48
N ILE A 15 0.11 -4.56 1.34
CA ILE A 15 0.95 -3.39 1.02
C ILE A 15 2.39 -3.82 0.71
N GLU A 16 2.99 -4.68 1.54
CA GLU A 16 4.36 -5.17 1.33
C GLU A 16 4.49 -5.99 0.05
N ASN A 17 3.54 -6.88 -0.22
CA ASN A 17 3.52 -7.67 -1.44
C ASN A 17 3.43 -6.78 -2.69
N TRP A 18 2.63 -5.72 -2.63
CA TRP A 18 2.51 -4.75 -3.72
C TRP A 18 3.78 -3.91 -3.90
N LEU A 19 4.31 -3.33 -2.84
CA LEU A 19 5.45 -2.40 -2.90
C LEU A 19 6.80 -3.08 -3.12
N SER A 20 7.04 -4.22 -2.45
CA SER A 20 8.36 -4.87 -2.46
C SER A 20 8.47 -5.97 -3.51
N LYS A 21 7.39 -6.74 -3.71
CA LYS A 21 7.41 -7.94 -4.53
C LYS A 21 6.69 -7.75 -5.87
N GLY A 22 5.98 -6.64 -6.06
CA GLY A 22 5.21 -6.35 -7.27
C GLY A 22 4.11 -7.37 -7.56
N VAL A 23 3.62 -8.08 -6.53
CA VAL A 23 2.58 -9.12 -6.65
C VAL A 23 1.31 -8.70 -5.91
N GLY A 24 0.17 -9.16 -6.44
CA GLY A 24 -1.15 -8.83 -5.93
C GLY A 24 -1.97 -7.96 -6.88
N SER A 25 -3.11 -7.47 -6.41
CA SER A 25 -3.99 -6.58 -7.17
C SER A 25 -4.09 -5.23 -6.45
N LEU A 26 -3.77 -4.17 -7.19
CA LEU A 26 -3.96 -2.80 -6.72
C LEU A 26 -5.42 -2.55 -6.34
N GLU A 27 -6.36 -3.03 -7.14
CA GLU A 27 -7.80 -2.88 -6.87
C GLU A 27 -8.18 -3.55 -5.55
N ALA A 28 -7.70 -4.77 -5.31
CA ALA A 28 -7.95 -5.48 -4.05
C ALA A 28 -7.26 -4.82 -2.85
N LEU A 29 -6.12 -4.16 -3.06
CA LEU A 29 -5.44 -3.39 -2.02
C LEU A 29 -6.23 -2.13 -1.65
N ILE A 30 -6.65 -1.37 -2.66
CA ILE A 30 -7.40 -0.13 -2.47
C ILE A 30 -8.80 -0.40 -1.86
N ALA A 31 -9.46 -1.49 -2.26
CA ALA A 31 -10.78 -1.87 -1.73
C ALA A 31 -10.82 -2.16 -0.22
N ARG A 32 -9.65 -2.26 0.44
CA ARG A 32 -9.55 -2.39 1.91
C ARG A 32 -9.78 -1.07 2.64
N PHE A 33 -9.65 0.06 1.95
CA PHE A 33 -9.84 1.38 2.52
C PHE A 33 -11.27 1.85 2.29
N ALA A 34 -11.87 2.49 3.29
CA ALA A 34 -13.17 3.11 3.14
C ALA A 34 -13.13 4.27 2.14
N ALA A 35 -14.25 4.59 1.49
CA ALA A 35 -14.31 5.66 0.49
C ALA A 35 -14.03 7.05 1.08
N ASP A 36 -14.28 7.24 2.37
CA ASP A 36 -13.99 8.44 3.16
C ASP A 36 -12.66 8.35 3.93
N PHE A 37 -11.82 7.34 3.62
CA PHE A 37 -10.52 7.18 4.26
C PHE A 37 -9.59 8.36 3.95
N THR A 38 -8.91 8.82 5.00
CA THR A 38 -7.80 9.76 4.91
C THR A 38 -6.67 9.31 5.82
N MET A 39 -5.42 9.58 5.43
CA MET A 39 -4.26 9.36 6.28
C MET A 39 -3.24 10.49 6.15
N ILE A 40 -2.41 10.65 7.17
CA ILE A 40 -1.23 11.50 7.13
C ILE A 40 0.00 10.60 7.00
N THR A 41 0.78 10.80 5.96
CA THR A 41 2.06 10.13 5.77
C THR A 41 3.08 10.61 6.82
N PRO A 42 4.16 9.85 7.09
CA PRO A 42 5.23 10.31 7.99
C PRO A 42 5.85 11.65 7.58
N GLY A 43 5.81 12.03 6.29
CA GLY A 43 6.26 13.32 5.79
C GLY A 43 5.27 14.47 5.95
N GLY A 44 4.12 14.24 6.61
CA GLY A 44 3.08 15.25 6.85
C GLY A 44 2.11 15.47 5.69
N VAL A 45 2.23 14.72 4.58
CA VAL A 45 1.31 14.81 3.44
C VAL A 45 0.01 14.07 3.77
N CYS A 46 -1.14 14.72 3.55
CA CYS A 46 -2.45 14.10 3.63
C CYS A 46 -2.78 13.38 2.33
N LEU A 47 -3.24 12.13 2.44
CA LEU A 47 -3.72 11.31 1.33
C LEU A 47 -5.18 10.94 1.59
N ASP A 48 -6.07 11.31 0.68
CA ASP A 48 -7.44 10.82 0.61
C ASP A 48 -7.50 9.51 -0.22
N TYR A 49 -8.66 8.84 -0.22
CA TYR A 49 -8.86 7.59 -0.96
C TYR A 49 -8.46 7.69 -2.46
N PRO A 50 -8.88 8.73 -3.23
CA PRO A 50 -8.39 8.91 -4.60
C PRO A 50 -6.88 9.12 -4.72
N ALA A 51 -6.25 9.89 -3.83
CA ALA A 51 -4.81 10.10 -3.82
C ALA A 51 -4.06 8.81 -3.51
N LEU A 52 -4.59 7.96 -2.62
CA LEU A 52 -4.05 6.65 -2.30
C LEU A 52 -4.04 5.73 -3.54
N GLY A 53 -5.12 5.72 -4.30
CA GLY A 53 -5.24 4.99 -5.57
C GLY A 53 -4.21 5.43 -6.63
N ARG A 54 -3.80 6.70 -6.61
CA ARG A 54 -2.74 7.24 -7.50
C ARG A 54 -1.34 7.01 -6.96
N PHE A 55 -1.19 6.93 -5.63
CA PHE A 55 0.09 6.75 -4.96
C PHE A 55 0.67 5.35 -5.18
N PHE A 56 -0.14 4.30 -4.94
CA PHE A 56 0.34 2.92 -4.98
C PHE A 56 0.90 2.45 -6.34
N PRO A 57 0.36 2.84 -7.52
CA PRO A 57 0.99 2.55 -8.81
C PRO A 57 2.41 3.11 -8.94
N GLY A 58 2.66 4.32 -8.44
CA GLY A 58 3.98 4.95 -8.48
C GLY A 58 4.94 4.37 -7.46
N ALA A 59 4.43 3.96 -6.30
CA ALA A 59 5.22 3.43 -5.20
C ALA A 59 5.79 2.02 -5.46
N ALA A 60 5.09 1.17 -6.24
CA ALA A 60 5.58 -0.17 -6.58
C ALA A 60 6.87 -0.18 -7.41
N ARG A 61 7.18 0.93 -8.11
CA ARG A 61 8.42 1.11 -8.89
C ARG A 61 9.60 1.66 -8.10
N VAL A 62 9.34 2.20 -6.90
CA VAL A 62 10.32 2.95 -6.11
C VAL A 62 11.06 2.06 -5.11
N SER A 63 10.71 0.77 -4.96
CA SER A 63 11.54 -0.16 -4.17
C SER A 63 12.85 -0.45 -4.92
N PRO A 64 14.00 0.13 -4.51
CA PRO A 64 15.25 -0.11 -5.16
C PRO A 64 15.80 -1.42 -4.58
N GLY A 65 15.50 -2.53 -5.26
CA GLY A 65 16.54 -3.52 -5.50
C GLY A 65 17.60 -2.86 -6.39
N SER A 66 18.42 -1.99 -5.81
CA SER A 66 19.53 -1.35 -6.49
C SER A 66 20.64 -2.40 -6.69
N GLY A 67 20.65 -2.96 -7.90
CA GLY A 67 21.85 -3.27 -8.68
C GLY A 67 22.67 -4.47 -8.23
N TYR A 68 22.44 -5.62 -8.87
CA TYR A 68 23.45 -6.36 -9.64
C TYR A 68 22.72 -7.21 -10.68
N ARG A 69 22.79 -6.78 -11.94
CA ARG A 69 22.53 -7.64 -13.11
C ARG A 69 23.69 -7.40 -14.07
N GLY A 70 24.76 -8.12 -13.83
CA GLY A 70 25.92 -8.33 -14.69
C GLY A 70 26.25 -9.80 -14.64
#